data_AF-A0A3B9F045-F1
#
_entry.id   AF-A0A3B9F045-F1
#
_cell.length_a   1.000
_cell.length_b   1.000
_cell.length_c   1.000
_cell.angle_alpha   90.00
_cell.angle_beta   90.00
_cell.angle_gamma   90.00
#
_symmetry.space_group_name_H-M   'P 1'
#
loop_
_entity.id
_entity.type
_entity.pdbx_description
1 polymer ?
#
loop_
_entity_poly.entity_id
_entity_poly.type
_entity_poly.pdbx_seq_one_letter_code
_entity_poly.pdbx_strand_id
1 'polypeptide(L)'
;KNSSIPNPPRRSYAWMLALAGLIAGGLIVWVFKPEPVPVPSPAKTPQPQTKTSGSFLNPGAASTDYRKYDPSELKGIRAKIEQNLKGQQNTVALYFRDLTNDQWWGINETEVFSPASLMKVPVMIAILKFEDQNPGVLSQTITYEGAREQLYKKPVNAQSPMMPGSSYKVEQLLNIMITASDNEATILLMKFLDQRSPGFRKKVEEELDFRTPAGGGSQKDFVTVRRYSAFFRTLYNASYLSEAMSDKALAILAHSGFGFGIRQAIPPQVRVSHKYGYRQINATSHQYHHFAIVYHSRKPFLLGIMTKGTDPNKLKTQITALAEMIYREVDTQTSGSGGYLERDLE
;
A
#
# COMPACT_ATOMS: atom_id res chain seq x y z
N LYS A 1 -52.71 -61.81 -81.07
CA LYS A 1 -53.46 -62.37 -79.91
C LYS A 1 -52.47 -62.52 -78.76
N ASN A 2 -52.69 -61.78 -77.66
CA ASN A 2 -52.03 -61.84 -76.34
C ASN A 2 -50.52 -62.10 -76.24
N SER A 3 -49.77 -61.09 -75.80
CA SER A 3 -48.66 -61.28 -74.86
C SER A 3 -48.31 -59.97 -74.15
N SER A 4 -48.33 -60.04 -72.82
CA SER A 4 -48.03 -59.04 -71.79
C SER A 4 -46.60 -58.49 -71.82
N ILE A 5 -46.42 -57.20 -71.51
CA ILE A 5 -45.18 -56.67 -70.93
C ILE A 5 -45.56 -55.73 -69.75
N PRO A 6 -45.09 -56.01 -68.51
CA PRO A 6 -45.48 -55.27 -67.32
C PRO A 6 -44.71 -53.95 -67.14
N ASN A 7 -45.39 -52.96 -66.54
CA ASN A 7 -44.79 -51.70 -66.10
C ASN A 7 -43.73 -51.94 -65.00
N PRO A 8 -42.60 -51.21 -65.02
CA PRO A 8 -41.61 -51.26 -63.94
C PRO A 8 -42.14 -50.57 -62.67
N PRO A 9 -41.76 -51.05 -61.47
CA PRO A 9 -42.23 -50.49 -60.21
C PRO A 9 -41.58 -49.12 -59.95
N ARG A 10 -42.42 -48.14 -59.59
CA ARG A 10 -41.99 -46.85 -59.02
C ARG A 10 -41.28 -47.10 -57.69
N ARG A 11 -39.94 -47.13 -57.71
CA ARG A 11 -39.12 -47.05 -56.49
C ARG A 11 -39.17 -45.62 -55.95
N SER A 12 -39.68 -45.47 -54.74
CA SER A 12 -39.75 -44.21 -54.01
C SER A 12 -38.35 -43.73 -53.62
N TYR A 13 -37.98 -42.52 -54.04
CA TYR A 13 -36.75 -41.83 -53.64
C TYR A 13 -36.75 -41.34 -52.17
N ALA A 14 -37.66 -41.85 -51.34
CA ALA A 14 -37.81 -41.45 -49.95
C ALA A 14 -36.61 -41.83 -49.07
N TRP A 15 -35.89 -42.92 -49.41
CA TRP A 15 -34.73 -43.37 -48.62
C TRP A 15 -33.43 -42.61 -48.93
N MET A 16 -33.26 -42.03 -50.12
CA MET A 16 -32.05 -41.26 -50.45
C MET A 16 -32.02 -39.89 -49.76
N LEU A 17 -33.18 -39.27 -49.53
CA LEU A 17 -33.26 -38.01 -48.79
C LEU A 17 -33.04 -38.19 -47.29
N ALA A 18 -33.42 -39.33 -46.72
CA ALA A 18 -33.16 -39.65 -45.32
C ALA A 18 -31.66 -39.87 -45.04
N LEU A 19 -30.92 -40.46 -45.98
CA LEU A 19 -29.49 -40.73 -45.82
C LEU A 19 -28.64 -39.44 -45.96
N ALA A 20 -29.01 -38.52 -46.84
CA ALA A 20 -28.36 -37.22 -46.96
C ALA A 20 -28.56 -36.34 -45.71
N GLY A 21 -29.75 -36.41 -45.09
CA GLY A 21 -30.04 -35.70 -43.83
C GLY A 21 -29.23 -36.23 -42.63
N LEU A 22 -28.99 -37.54 -42.55
CA LEU A 22 -28.21 -38.14 -41.46
C LEU A 22 -26.71 -37.86 -41.58
N ILE A 23 -26.16 -37.81 -42.80
CA ILE A 23 -24.74 -37.47 -43.02
C ILE A 23 -24.50 -35.98 -42.75
N ALA A 24 -25.40 -35.09 -43.18
CA ALA A 24 -25.31 -33.66 -42.90
C ALA A 24 -25.50 -33.34 -41.39
N GLY A 25 -26.45 -34.00 -40.73
CA GLY A 25 -26.67 -33.85 -39.28
C GLY A 25 -25.50 -34.37 -38.43
N GLY A 26 -24.89 -35.50 -38.82
CA GLY A 26 -23.72 -36.06 -38.14
C GLY A 26 -22.46 -35.21 -38.27
N LEU A 27 -22.24 -34.59 -39.43
CA LEU A 27 -21.11 -33.67 -39.67
C LEU A 27 -21.26 -32.36 -38.90
N ILE A 28 -22.47 -31.80 -38.77
CA ILE A 28 -22.72 -30.59 -37.98
C ILE A 28 -22.49 -30.85 -36.48
N VAL A 29 -22.89 -32.02 -35.95
CA VAL A 29 -22.66 -32.38 -34.54
C VAL A 29 -21.19 -32.68 -34.23
N TRP A 30 -20.40 -33.13 -35.21
CA TRP A 30 -18.97 -33.40 -35.01
C TRP A 30 -18.10 -32.13 -35.11
N VAL A 31 -18.46 -31.18 -35.97
CA VAL A 31 -17.77 -29.88 -36.09
C VAL A 31 -18.16 -28.90 -34.96
N PHE A 32 -19.37 -29.03 -34.40
CA PHE A 32 -19.84 -28.26 -33.26
C PHE A 32 -20.03 -29.13 -32.01
N LYS A 33 -19.04 -29.96 -31.66
CA LYS A 33 -18.94 -30.41 -30.26
C LYS A 33 -18.60 -29.16 -29.44
N PRO A 34 -19.49 -28.63 -28.58
CA PRO A 34 -19.09 -27.58 -27.67
C PRO A 34 -17.94 -28.14 -26.84
N GLU A 35 -16.81 -27.43 -26.82
CA GLU A 35 -15.79 -27.71 -25.81
C GLU A 35 -16.50 -27.75 -24.46
N PRO A 36 -16.20 -28.74 -23.60
CA PRO A 36 -16.75 -28.74 -22.25
C PRO A 36 -16.40 -27.38 -21.65
N VAL A 37 -17.44 -26.57 -21.38
CA VAL A 37 -17.28 -25.32 -20.64
C VAL A 37 -16.45 -25.70 -19.42
N PRO A 38 -15.26 -25.11 -19.20
CA PRO A 38 -14.48 -25.44 -18.03
C PRO A 38 -15.38 -25.12 -16.85
N VAL A 39 -15.89 -26.17 -16.19
CA VAL A 39 -16.55 -26.03 -14.90
C VAL A 39 -15.50 -25.32 -14.07
N PRO A 40 -15.75 -24.09 -13.56
CA PRO A 40 -14.80 -23.48 -12.67
C PRO A 40 -14.57 -24.50 -11.58
N SER A 41 -13.35 -25.03 -11.48
CA SER A 41 -12.96 -25.81 -10.31
C SER A 41 -13.46 -25.01 -9.12
N PRO A 42 -14.14 -25.63 -8.13
CA PRO A 42 -14.48 -24.92 -6.91
C PRO A 42 -13.20 -24.21 -6.50
N ALA A 43 -13.27 -22.87 -6.46
CA ALA A 43 -12.11 -22.05 -6.16
C ALA A 43 -11.47 -22.72 -4.96
N LYS A 44 -10.26 -23.26 -5.13
CA LYS A 44 -9.55 -23.90 -4.03
C LYS A 44 -9.68 -22.90 -2.90
N THR A 45 -10.41 -23.27 -1.85
CA THR A 45 -10.48 -22.46 -0.64
C THR A 45 -9.03 -22.10 -0.39
N PRO A 46 -8.67 -20.80 -0.33
CA PRO A 46 -7.28 -20.42 -0.18
C PRO A 46 -6.75 -21.24 0.97
N GLN A 47 -5.87 -22.21 0.68
CA GLN A 47 -5.23 -22.93 1.76
C GLN A 47 -4.55 -21.83 2.56
N PRO A 48 -4.72 -21.78 3.89
CA PRO A 48 -4.01 -20.82 4.71
C PRO A 48 -2.55 -20.97 4.35
N GLN A 49 -2.01 -20.01 3.59
CA GLN A 49 -0.58 -19.97 3.36
C GLN A 49 -0.02 -19.75 4.76
N THR A 50 0.66 -20.75 5.29
CA THR A 50 1.44 -20.63 6.52
C THR A 50 2.30 -19.40 6.35
N LYS A 51 1.96 -18.33 7.06
CA LYS A 51 2.65 -17.06 6.94
C LYS A 51 4.11 -17.31 7.28
N THR A 52 4.97 -16.89 6.37
CA THR A 52 6.41 -16.98 6.58
C THR A 52 6.77 -16.12 7.78
N SER A 53 7.38 -16.73 8.79
CA SER A 53 8.17 -16.05 9.81
C SER A 53 8.90 -14.86 9.18
N GLY A 54 8.59 -13.63 9.63
CA GLY A 54 9.20 -12.41 9.13
C GLY A 54 8.35 -11.50 8.24
N SER A 55 7.13 -11.89 7.85
CA SER A 55 6.24 -10.99 7.09
C SER A 55 5.93 -9.69 7.86
N PHE A 56 5.71 -8.62 7.09
CA PHE A 56 5.26 -7.31 7.57
C PHE A 56 3.74 -7.10 7.43
N LEU A 57 3.02 -8.08 6.87
CA LEU A 57 1.57 -8.03 6.65
C LEU A 57 0.78 -8.34 7.92
N ASN A 58 -0.52 -8.05 7.88
CA ASN A 58 -1.46 -8.42 8.92
C ASN A 58 -1.55 -9.95 9.07
N PRO A 59 -1.12 -10.57 10.19
CA PRO A 59 -1.22 -12.02 10.39
C PRO A 59 -2.69 -12.49 10.43
N GLY A 60 -3.62 -11.63 10.81
CA GLY A 60 -5.05 -11.91 10.91
C GLY A 60 -5.87 -11.73 9.63
N ALA A 61 -5.30 -11.36 8.47
CA ALA A 61 -6.10 -11.21 7.24
C ALA A 61 -6.88 -12.49 6.83
N ALA A 62 -6.47 -13.66 7.34
CA ALA A 62 -7.13 -14.95 7.16
C ALA A 62 -7.78 -15.50 8.45
N SER A 63 -7.68 -14.80 9.60
CA SER A 63 -8.18 -15.25 10.91
C SER A 63 -9.19 -14.27 11.48
N THR A 64 -10.30 -14.80 12.00
CA THR A 64 -11.36 -14.02 12.67
C THR A 64 -11.08 -13.76 14.15
N ASP A 65 -9.92 -14.19 14.67
CA ASP A 65 -9.58 -14.03 16.08
C ASP A 65 -9.04 -12.61 16.35
N TYR A 66 -9.94 -11.70 16.72
CA TYR A 66 -9.61 -10.32 17.09
C TYR A 66 -9.57 -10.17 18.61
N ARG A 67 -8.58 -9.41 19.11
CA ARG A 67 -8.53 -9.03 20.53
C ARG A 67 -9.86 -8.37 20.89
N LYS A 68 -10.54 -8.87 21.93
CA LYS A 68 -11.82 -8.32 22.36
C LYS A 68 -11.69 -6.82 22.63
N TYR A 69 -12.64 -6.06 22.10
CA TYR A 69 -12.72 -4.62 22.29
C TYR A 69 -12.86 -4.27 23.78
N ASP A 70 -11.95 -3.42 24.28
CA ASP A 70 -12.07 -2.75 25.57
C ASP A 70 -11.99 -1.22 25.36
N PRO A 71 -13.12 -0.49 25.50
CA PRO A 71 -13.16 0.97 25.34
C PRO A 71 -12.32 1.75 26.35
N SER A 72 -11.92 1.13 27.47
CA SER A 72 -11.12 1.78 28.50
C SER A 72 -9.65 1.96 28.08
N GLU A 73 -9.12 1.07 27.23
CA GLU A 73 -7.72 1.08 26.78
C GLU A 73 -7.34 2.35 26.01
N LEU A 74 -8.31 3.03 25.38
CA LEU A 74 -8.06 4.22 24.56
C LEU A 74 -8.28 5.54 25.31
N LYS A 75 -9.10 5.56 26.37
CA LYS A 75 -9.53 6.80 27.02
C LYS A 75 -8.39 7.46 27.81
N GLY A 76 -7.58 6.68 28.51
CA GLY A 76 -6.52 7.20 29.38
C GLY A 76 -5.43 7.93 28.60
N ILE A 77 -4.90 7.31 27.53
CA ILE A 77 -3.77 7.86 26.78
C ILE A 77 -4.15 9.07 25.94
N ARG A 78 -5.34 9.07 25.32
CA ARG A 78 -5.82 10.23 24.56
C ARG A 78 -5.90 11.47 25.44
N ALA A 79 -6.52 11.38 26.61
CA ALA A 79 -6.64 12.50 27.53
C ALA A 79 -5.28 13.01 28.05
N LYS A 80 -4.34 12.10 28.35
CA LYS A 80 -2.96 12.46 28.73
C LYS A 80 -2.27 13.25 27.61
N ILE A 81 -2.41 12.82 26.35
CA ILE A 81 -1.80 13.51 25.20
C ILE A 81 -2.47 14.86 24.95
N GLU A 82 -3.80 14.93 24.96
CA GLU A 82 -4.54 16.20 24.83
C GLU A 82 -4.10 17.19 25.91
N GLN A 83 -3.95 16.74 27.15
CA GLN A 83 -3.44 17.57 28.26
C GLN A 83 -1.99 18.01 28.06
N ASN A 84 -1.11 17.14 27.55
CA ASN A 84 0.28 17.49 27.24
C ASN A 84 0.35 18.58 26.17
N LEU A 85 -0.54 18.53 25.17
CA LEU A 85 -0.58 19.47 24.05
C LEU A 85 -1.19 20.85 24.42
N LYS A 86 -1.93 20.95 25.53
CA LYS A 86 -2.50 22.24 25.97
C LYS A 86 -1.41 23.28 26.20
N GLY A 87 -1.60 24.47 25.63
CA GLY A 87 -0.67 25.59 25.76
C GLY A 87 0.60 25.50 24.90
N GLN A 88 0.77 24.42 24.13
CA GLN A 88 1.87 24.34 23.17
C GLN A 88 1.57 25.19 21.93
N GLN A 89 2.60 25.84 21.39
CA GLN A 89 2.48 26.73 20.22
C GLN A 89 2.42 25.97 18.89
N ASN A 90 2.88 24.71 18.86
CA ASN A 90 2.90 23.91 17.65
C ASN A 90 1.53 23.29 17.40
N THR A 91 1.08 23.30 16.15
CA THR A 91 -0.08 22.50 15.73
C THR A 91 0.35 21.04 15.63
N VAL A 92 -0.40 20.14 16.27
CA VAL A 92 -0.17 18.70 16.20
C VAL A 92 -1.46 17.99 15.80
N ALA A 93 -1.36 17.07 14.84
CA ALA A 93 -2.36 16.06 14.58
C ALA A 93 -1.77 14.67 14.77
N LEU A 94 -2.56 13.76 15.32
CA LEU A 94 -2.13 12.42 15.67
C LEU A 94 -3.20 11.41 15.26
N TYR A 95 -2.76 10.27 14.74
CA TYR A 95 -3.59 9.09 14.47
C TYR A 95 -2.95 7.88 15.12
N PHE A 96 -3.71 7.16 15.94
CA PHE A 96 -3.33 5.87 16.48
C PHE A 96 -4.34 4.82 16.06
N ARG A 97 -3.87 3.64 15.65
CA ARG A 97 -4.69 2.45 15.44
C ARG A 97 -4.01 1.22 16.00
N ASP A 98 -4.72 0.52 16.87
CA ASP A 98 -4.40 -0.84 17.28
C ASP A 98 -4.71 -1.79 16.12
N LEU A 99 -3.69 -2.51 15.64
CA LEU A 99 -3.83 -3.41 14.50
C LEU A 99 -4.38 -4.79 14.90
N THR A 100 -4.53 -5.04 16.21
CA THR A 100 -5.06 -6.31 16.72
C THR A 100 -6.59 -6.38 16.72
N ASN A 101 -7.28 -5.24 16.78
CA ASN A 101 -8.73 -5.15 16.89
C ASN A 101 -9.32 -3.97 16.08
N ASP A 102 -8.48 -3.32 15.27
CA ASP A 102 -8.82 -2.18 14.42
C ASP A 102 -9.34 -0.94 15.16
N GLN A 103 -9.24 -0.90 16.48
CA GLN A 103 -9.58 0.27 17.26
C GLN A 103 -8.65 1.43 16.93
N TRP A 104 -9.20 2.63 16.83
CA TRP A 104 -8.42 3.80 16.47
C TRP A 104 -8.97 5.05 17.13
N TRP A 105 -8.11 6.06 17.28
CA TRP A 105 -8.48 7.40 17.72
C TRP A 105 -7.48 8.40 17.13
N GLY A 106 -7.87 9.67 17.13
CA GLY A 106 -6.99 10.75 16.70
C GLY A 106 -7.17 12.04 17.46
N ILE A 107 -6.24 12.96 17.22
CA ILE A 107 -6.23 14.34 17.71
C ILE A 107 -6.08 15.24 16.48
N ASN A 108 -6.91 16.29 16.39
CA ASN A 108 -6.92 17.26 15.30
C ASN A 108 -6.97 16.59 13.91
N GLU A 109 -7.82 15.58 13.75
CA GLU A 109 -7.88 14.71 12.57
C GLU A 109 -8.29 15.42 11.27
N THR A 110 -8.91 16.59 11.38
CA THR A 110 -9.34 17.43 10.26
C THR A 110 -8.28 18.44 9.84
N GLU A 111 -7.21 18.61 10.62
CA GLU A 111 -6.11 19.50 10.28
C GLU A 111 -5.40 19.00 9.02
N VAL A 112 -5.21 19.90 8.06
CA VAL A 112 -4.56 19.60 6.78
C VAL A 112 -3.10 20.02 6.81
N PHE A 113 -2.24 19.26 6.15
CA PHE A 113 -0.80 19.49 6.12
C PHE A 113 -0.27 19.33 4.69
N SER A 114 0.93 19.86 4.46
CA SER A 114 1.71 19.57 3.25
C SER A 114 2.35 18.20 3.43
N PRO A 115 2.11 17.22 2.55
CA PRO A 115 2.62 15.87 2.75
C PRO A 115 4.15 15.79 2.71
N ALA A 116 4.86 16.76 2.14
CA ALA A 116 6.31 16.71 2.02
C ALA A 116 6.78 15.37 1.38
N SER A 117 7.84 14.76 1.93
CA SER A 117 8.34 13.45 1.47
C SER A 117 7.43 12.26 1.80
N LEU A 118 6.30 12.47 2.50
CA LEU A 118 5.28 11.44 2.64
C LEU A 118 4.65 11.08 1.28
N MET A 119 4.63 12.00 0.30
CA MET A 119 4.20 11.71 -1.08
C MET A 119 4.94 10.56 -1.76
N LYS A 120 6.12 10.18 -1.27
CA LYS A 120 6.89 9.07 -1.83
C LYS A 120 6.24 7.70 -1.59
N VAL A 121 5.40 7.57 -0.55
CA VAL A 121 4.65 6.34 -0.28
C VAL A 121 3.59 6.07 -1.36
N PRO A 122 2.69 7.01 -1.73
CA PRO A 122 1.79 6.79 -2.86
C PRO A 122 2.52 6.59 -4.19
N VAL A 123 3.67 7.23 -4.42
CA VAL A 123 4.51 6.96 -5.61
C VAL A 123 5.02 5.50 -5.61
N MET A 124 5.54 5.01 -4.48
CA MET A 124 5.95 3.61 -4.34
C MET A 124 4.76 2.67 -4.59
N ILE A 125 3.60 2.93 -4.00
CA ILE A 125 2.39 2.12 -4.20
C ILE A 125 2.01 2.08 -5.69
N ALA A 126 2.08 3.21 -6.40
CA ALA A 126 1.77 3.25 -7.82
C ALA A 126 2.74 2.42 -8.68
N ILE A 127 4.05 2.47 -8.40
CA ILE A 127 5.05 1.65 -9.11
C ILE A 127 4.83 0.16 -8.82
N LEU A 128 4.59 -0.21 -7.56
CA LEU A 128 4.36 -1.60 -7.18
C LEU A 128 3.03 -2.13 -7.73
N LYS A 129 2.00 -1.28 -7.82
CA LYS A 129 0.75 -1.63 -8.52
C LYS A 129 0.98 -1.86 -10.01
N PHE A 130 1.88 -1.10 -10.60
CA PHE A 130 2.25 -1.28 -12.00
C PHE A 130 3.03 -2.57 -12.23
N GLU A 131 3.91 -2.98 -11.30
CA GLU A 131 4.55 -4.31 -11.28
C GLU A 131 3.52 -5.45 -11.16
N ASP A 132 2.55 -5.35 -10.23
CA ASP A 132 1.50 -6.36 -10.06
C ASP A 132 0.74 -6.64 -11.37
N GLN A 133 0.56 -5.60 -12.19
CA GLN A 133 -0.15 -5.69 -13.47
C GLN A 133 0.78 -6.03 -14.64
N ASN A 134 2.09 -5.82 -14.49
CA ASN A 134 3.09 -5.98 -15.54
C ASN A 134 4.38 -6.55 -14.92
N PRO A 135 4.43 -7.87 -14.69
CA PRO A 135 5.59 -8.50 -14.04
C PRO A 135 6.91 -8.17 -14.76
N GLY A 136 7.95 -7.83 -13.98
CA GLY A 136 9.28 -7.50 -14.49
C GLY A 136 9.58 -6.00 -14.62
N VAL A 137 8.64 -5.11 -14.29
CA VAL A 137 8.88 -3.67 -14.16
C VAL A 137 10.03 -3.38 -13.18
N LEU A 138 10.05 -4.05 -12.03
CA LEU A 138 11.06 -3.85 -10.99
C LEU A 138 12.49 -4.17 -11.45
N SER A 139 12.63 -5.08 -12.43
CA SER A 139 13.92 -5.46 -13.03
C SER A 139 14.40 -4.52 -14.13
N GLN A 140 13.54 -3.63 -14.66
CA GLN A 140 13.94 -2.67 -15.69
C GLN A 140 14.91 -1.63 -15.11
N THR A 141 15.80 -1.13 -15.96
CA THR A 141 16.82 -0.14 -15.58
C THR A 141 16.52 1.25 -16.09
N ILE A 142 16.88 2.26 -15.31
CA ILE A 142 16.79 3.68 -15.66
C ILE A 142 18.16 4.31 -15.40
N THR A 143 18.67 5.07 -16.38
CA THR A 143 19.93 5.82 -16.23
C THR A 143 19.69 7.14 -15.49
N TYR A 144 20.50 7.38 -14.46
CA TYR A 144 20.55 8.67 -13.79
C TYR A 144 21.60 9.56 -14.46
N GLU A 145 21.17 10.60 -15.17
CA GLU A 145 22.07 11.51 -15.90
C GLU A 145 22.62 12.66 -15.04
N GLY A 146 22.34 12.67 -13.73
CA GLY A 146 22.69 13.76 -12.83
C GLY A 146 21.50 14.59 -12.37
N ALA A 147 21.78 15.57 -11.51
CA ALA A 147 20.77 16.24 -10.70
C ALA A 147 19.74 17.00 -11.55
N ARG A 148 18.46 16.70 -11.32
CA ARG A 148 17.30 17.35 -11.96
C ARG A 148 16.43 18.09 -10.96
N GLU A 149 16.68 17.96 -9.66
CA GLU A 149 15.92 18.59 -8.58
C GLU A 149 15.97 20.12 -8.66
N GLN A 150 17.06 20.70 -9.17
CA GLN A 150 17.18 22.15 -9.40
C GLN A 150 16.09 22.68 -10.34
N LEU A 151 15.59 21.86 -11.27
CA LEU A 151 14.45 22.20 -12.15
C LEU A 151 13.14 22.37 -11.37
N TYR A 152 13.06 21.85 -10.14
CA TYR A 152 11.88 21.86 -9.28
C TYR A 152 11.98 22.87 -8.11
N LYS A 153 13.02 23.73 -8.08
CA LYS A 153 13.23 24.80 -7.07
C LYS A 153 13.08 24.32 -5.62
N LYS A 154 13.49 23.08 -5.32
CA LYS A 154 13.49 22.55 -3.95
C LYS A 154 14.83 22.81 -3.28
N PRO A 155 14.87 23.08 -1.96
CA PRO A 155 16.14 23.06 -1.23
C PRO A 155 16.77 21.68 -1.40
N VAL A 156 18.05 21.65 -1.77
CA VAL A 156 18.85 20.45 -1.95
C VAL A 156 18.89 19.71 -0.61
N ASN A 157 18.04 18.69 -0.45
CA ASN A 157 18.07 17.85 0.73
C ASN A 157 18.90 16.61 0.40
N ALA A 158 20.08 16.52 1.02
CA ALA A 158 21.06 15.44 0.89
C ALA A 158 21.55 15.20 -0.56
N GLN A 159 22.85 15.06 -0.72
CA GLN A 159 23.39 14.61 -2.01
C GLN A 159 22.83 13.22 -2.31
N SER A 160 22.27 13.05 -3.51
CA SER A 160 21.75 11.75 -3.93
C SER A 160 22.86 10.70 -3.85
N PRO A 161 22.60 9.48 -3.35
CA PRO A 161 23.57 8.39 -3.37
C PRO A 161 23.79 7.83 -4.79
N MET A 162 23.00 8.29 -5.77
CA MET A 162 23.13 7.87 -7.16
C MET A 162 24.27 8.61 -7.87
N MET A 163 25.00 7.89 -8.71
CA MET A 163 26.11 8.42 -9.51
C MET A 163 25.62 8.77 -10.92
N PRO A 164 25.87 9.99 -11.43
CA PRO A 164 25.57 10.35 -12.81
C PRO A 164 26.18 9.36 -13.82
N GLY A 165 25.45 9.04 -14.88
CA GLY A 165 25.81 8.05 -15.90
C GLY A 165 25.56 6.59 -15.51
N SER A 166 25.21 6.30 -14.25
CA SER A 166 24.92 4.93 -13.79
C SER A 166 23.47 4.53 -14.04
N SER A 167 23.25 3.24 -14.32
CA SER A 167 21.92 2.64 -14.47
C SER A 167 21.48 1.93 -13.18
N TYR A 168 20.24 2.15 -12.78
CA TYR A 168 19.64 1.56 -11.58
C TYR A 168 18.36 0.81 -11.95
N LYS A 169 18.15 -0.36 -11.36
CA LYS A 169 16.86 -1.05 -11.44
C LYS A 169 15.77 -0.21 -10.79
N VAL A 170 14.53 -0.32 -11.28
CA VAL A 170 13.36 0.32 -10.66
C VAL A 170 13.25 -0.04 -9.17
N GLU A 171 13.53 -1.30 -8.80
CA GLU A 171 13.58 -1.72 -7.40
C GLU A 171 14.65 -0.98 -6.58
N GLN A 172 15.84 -0.77 -7.13
CA GLN A 172 16.91 -0.02 -6.44
C GLN A 172 16.49 1.44 -6.23
N LEU A 173 15.83 2.03 -7.23
CA LEU A 173 15.30 3.40 -7.12
C LEU A 173 14.18 3.51 -6.07
N LEU A 174 13.30 2.51 -5.95
CA LEU A 174 12.30 2.48 -4.87
C LEU A 174 12.96 2.46 -3.49
N ASN A 175 13.99 1.62 -3.32
CA ASN A 175 14.77 1.56 -2.10
C ASN A 175 15.39 2.93 -1.80
N ILE A 176 16.15 3.51 -2.72
CA ILE A 176 16.81 4.82 -2.56
C ILE A 176 15.78 5.92 -2.25
N MET A 177 14.66 5.95 -2.97
CA MET A 177 13.58 6.92 -2.76
C MET A 177 13.03 6.87 -1.34
N ILE A 178 12.82 5.69 -0.77
CA ILE A 178 12.20 5.56 0.54
C ILE A 178 13.23 5.67 1.67
N THR A 179 14.33 4.93 1.58
CA THR A 179 15.29 4.78 2.69
C THR A 179 16.12 6.04 2.90
N ALA A 180 16.61 6.65 1.82
CA ALA A 180 17.32 7.93 1.83
C ALA A 180 16.38 9.14 1.64
N SER A 181 15.08 8.91 1.44
CA SER A 181 14.11 9.96 1.12
C SER A 181 14.53 10.78 -0.11
N ASP A 182 15.16 10.15 -1.10
CA ASP A 182 15.83 10.78 -2.23
C ASP A 182 14.85 11.37 -3.26
N ASN A 183 15.09 12.63 -3.66
CA ASN A 183 14.21 13.33 -4.60
C ASN A 183 14.50 13.01 -6.07
N GLU A 184 15.74 12.69 -6.43
CA GLU A 184 16.12 12.34 -7.79
C GLU A 184 15.52 10.98 -8.19
N ALA A 185 15.60 9.98 -7.32
CA ALA A 185 14.97 8.67 -7.50
C ALA A 185 13.45 8.82 -7.62
N THR A 186 12.84 9.73 -6.84
CA THR A 186 11.42 10.05 -6.97
C THR A 186 11.10 10.59 -8.36
N ILE A 187 11.89 11.55 -8.87
CA ILE A 187 11.69 12.16 -10.19
C ILE A 187 11.86 11.10 -11.29
N LEU A 188 12.88 10.25 -11.21
CA LEU A 188 13.12 9.17 -12.16
C LEU A 188 11.94 8.19 -12.22
N LEU A 189 11.47 7.72 -11.06
CA LEU A 189 10.35 6.79 -10.96
C LEU A 189 9.04 7.39 -11.50
N MET A 190 8.74 8.64 -11.14
CA MET A 190 7.56 9.34 -11.65
C MET A 190 7.61 9.48 -13.17
N LYS A 191 8.75 9.93 -13.73
CA LYS A 191 8.92 10.06 -15.19
C LYS A 191 8.81 8.72 -15.90
N PHE A 192 9.43 7.68 -15.36
CA PHE A 192 9.35 6.33 -15.89
C PHE A 192 7.90 5.86 -15.96
N LEU A 193 7.14 6.00 -14.87
CA LEU A 193 5.75 5.58 -14.84
C LEU A 193 4.88 6.42 -15.78
N ASP A 194 5.05 7.73 -15.80
CA ASP A 194 4.29 8.63 -16.67
C ASP A 194 4.61 8.37 -18.17
N GLN A 195 5.82 7.94 -18.52
CA GLN A 195 6.18 7.52 -19.88
C GLN A 195 5.60 6.15 -20.26
N ARG A 196 5.58 5.20 -19.33
CA ARG A 196 5.08 3.83 -19.57
C ARG A 196 3.56 3.76 -19.56
N SER A 197 2.92 4.53 -18.69
CA SER A 197 1.47 4.53 -18.50
C SER A 197 0.99 5.93 -18.06
N PRO A 198 0.81 6.86 -19.03
CA PRO A 198 0.36 8.20 -18.75
C PRO A 198 -0.94 8.21 -17.92
N GLY A 199 -0.95 8.97 -16.82
CA GLY A 199 -2.12 9.09 -15.94
C GLY A 199 -2.30 7.96 -14.92
N PHE A 200 -1.51 6.88 -14.99
CA PHE A 200 -1.63 5.75 -14.06
C PHE A 200 -1.45 6.14 -12.60
N ARG A 201 -0.43 6.97 -12.30
CA ARG A 201 -0.21 7.47 -10.94
C ARG A 201 -1.42 8.25 -10.41
N LYS A 202 -2.04 9.08 -11.25
CA LYS A 202 -3.24 9.84 -10.88
C LYS A 202 -4.42 8.90 -10.61
N LYS A 203 -4.58 7.86 -11.43
CA LYS A 203 -5.60 6.81 -11.22
C LYS A 203 -5.40 6.12 -9.86
N VAL A 204 -4.18 5.70 -9.53
CA VAL A 204 -3.86 5.09 -8.22
C VAL A 204 -4.14 6.06 -7.07
N GLU A 205 -3.75 7.33 -7.21
CA GLU A 205 -4.07 8.40 -6.25
C GLU A 205 -5.59 8.55 -6.06
N GLU A 206 -6.39 8.50 -7.13
CA GLU A 206 -7.86 8.58 -7.06
C GLU A 206 -8.51 7.35 -6.42
N GLU A 207 -8.04 6.15 -6.75
CA GLU A 207 -8.53 4.87 -6.19
C GLU A 207 -8.24 4.75 -4.68
N LEU A 208 -7.15 5.35 -4.21
CA LEU A 208 -6.78 5.41 -2.79
C LEU A 208 -7.40 6.62 -2.07
N ASP A 209 -8.33 7.33 -2.72
CA ASP A 209 -8.90 8.59 -2.26
C ASP A 209 -7.83 9.54 -1.74
N PHE A 210 -6.80 9.80 -2.54
CA PHE A 210 -5.71 10.72 -2.26
C PHE A 210 -5.56 11.75 -3.38
N ARG A 211 -6.51 12.69 -3.43
CA ARG A 211 -6.57 13.70 -4.48
C ARG A 211 -5.63 14.86 -4.21
N THR A 212 -4.56 14.96 -5.00
CA THR A 212 -3.69 16.14 -5.03
C THR A 212 -4.45 17.33 -5.66
N PRO A 213 -4.54 18.51 -5.02
CA PRO A 213 -5.26 19.66 -5.58
C PRO A 213 -4.68 20.13 -6.92
N ALA A 214 -5.56 20.48 -7.87
CA ALA A 214 -5.18 21.03 -9.16
C ALA A 214 -4.36 22.33 -9.00
N GLY A 215 -3.28 22.46 -9.79
CA GLY A 215 -2.45 23.66 -9.85
C GLY A 215 -1.64 24.02 -8.60
N GLY A 216 -1.65 23.19 -7.54
CA GLY A 216 -0.96 23.50 -6.27
C GLY A 216 0.35 22.77 -6.01
N GLY A 217 0.63 21.70 -6.74
CA GLY A 217 1.72 20.77 -6.43
C GLY A 217 1.67 20.26 -4.98
N SER A 218 2.72 19.57 -4.53
CA SER A 218 2.87 19.16 -3.12
C SER A 218 3.02 20.35 -2.13
N GLN A 219 2.85 21.60 -2.58
CA GLN A 219 3.13 22.80 -1.79
C GLN A 219 1.97 23.29 -0.94
N LYS A 220 0.75 22.86 -1.23
CA LYS A 220 -0.43 23.20 -0.43
C LYS A 220 -0.64 22.21 0.71
N ASP A 221 -1.33 22.67 1.75
CA ASP A 221 -1.86 21.80 2.79
C ASP A 221 -3.15 21.13 2.28
N PHE A 222 -3.18 19.80 2.22
CA PHE A 222 -4.36 19.06 1.74
C PHE A 222 -4.50 17.65 2.33
N VAL A 223 -3.51 17.21 3.10
CA VAL A 223 -3.46 15.86 3.66
C VAL A 223 -3.73 15.92 5.16
N THR A 224 -4.72 15.17 5.62
CA THR A 224 -4.93 14.99 7.06
C THR A 224 -4.21 13.74 7.56
N VAL A 225 -3.90 13.71 8.86
CA VAL A 225 -3.25 12.55 9.50
C VAL A 225 -4.09 11.26 9.31
N ARG A 226 -5.42 11.39 9.38
CA ARG A 226 -6.37 10.29 9.17
C ARG A 226 -6.34 9.80 7.74
N ARG A 227 -6.40 10.70 6.75
CA ARG A 227 -6.39 10.33 5.33
C ARG A 227 -5.09 9.60 4.97
N TYR A 228 -3.95 10.11 5.43
CA TYR A 228 -2.65 9.51 5.12
C TYR A 228 -2.44 8.14 5.78
N SER A 229 -3.08 7.88 6.94
CA SER A 229 -3.05 6.56 7.59
C SER A 229 -3.55 5.42 6.68
N ALA A 230 -4.41 5.73 5.71
CA ALA A 230 -4.97 4.76 4.79
C ALA A 230 -3.88 4.04 3.99
N PHE A 231 -2.78 4.72 3.60
CA PHE A 231 -1.70 4.07 2.85
C PHE A 231 -1.05 2.93 3.63
N PHE A 232 -0.73 3.17 4.91
CA PHE A 232 -0.12 2.15 5.76
C PHE A 232 -1.10 1.01 6.04
N ARG A 233 -2.39 1.31 6.24
CA ARG A 233 -3.43 0.28 6.40
C ARG A 233 -3.60 -0.58 5.16
N THR A 234 -3.64 0.04 3.98
CA THR A 234 -3.76 -0.65 2.70
C THR A 234 -2.57 -1.56 2.43
N LEU A 235 -1.35 -1.09 2.74
CA LEU A 235 -0.15 -1.91 2.65
C LEU A 235 -0.21 -3.07 3.66
N TYR A 236 -0.44 -2.79 4.94
CA TYR A 236 -0.46 -3.79 6.00
C TYR A 236 -1.47 -4.92 5.75
N ASN A 237 -2.66 -4.57 5.24
CA ASN A 237 -3.72 -5.54 4.98
C ASN A 237 -3.69 -6.12 3.57
N ALA A 238 -2.70 -5.76 2.73
CA ALA A 238 -2.63 -6.16 1.31
C ALA A 238 -3.96 -5.94 0.54
N SER A 239 -4.66 -4.83 0.83
CA SER A 239 -6.02 -4.60 0.33
C SER A 239 -6.07 -3.87 -1.02
N TYR A 240 -4.93 -3.68 -1.69
CA TYR A 240 -4.83 -2.96 -2.98
C TYR A 240 -3.71 -3.49 -3.87
N LEU A 241 -2.54 -3.76 -3.28
CA LEU A 241 -1.44 -4.49 -3.91
C LEU A 241 -1.56 -5.99 -3.58
N SER A 242 -0.88 -6.84 -4.35
CA SER A 242 -0.68 -8.24 -3.96
C SER A 242 0.05 -8.34 -2.62
N GLU A 243 -0.09 -9.47 -1.93
CA GLU A 243 0.64 -9.74 -0.68
C GLU A 243 2.16 -9.54 -0.85
N ALA A 244 2.72 -10.08 -1.94
CA ALA A 244 4.15 -9.94 -2.25
C ALA A 244 4.59 -8.48 -2.41
N MET A 245 3.80 -7.64 -3.08
CA MET A 245 4.13 -6.23 -3.28
C MET A 245 3.87 -5.38 -2.05
N SER A 246 2.84 -5.68 -1.27
CA SER A 246 2.60 -5.03 0.03
C SER A 246 3.70 -5.35 1.04
N ASP A 247 4.11 -6.62 1.13
CA ASP A 247 5.19 -7.03 2.03
C ASP A 247 6.51 -6.38 1.63
N LYS A 248 6.82 -6.35 0.31
CA LYS A 248 7.97 -5.61 -0.23
C LYS A 248 7.92 -4.12 0.11
N ALA A 249 6.78 -3.46 -0.04
CA ALA A 249 6.62 -2.05 0.30
C ALA A 249 6.93 -1.77 1.77
N LEU A 250 6.39 -2.60 2.68
CA LEU A 250 6.60 -2.47 4.11
C LEU A 250 8.03 -2.82 4.52
N ALA A 251 8.65 -3.81 3.87
CA ALA A 251 10.05 -4.15 4.04
C ALA A 251 10.95 -2.97 3.64
N ILE A 252 10.72 -2.32 2.50
CA ILE A 252 11.48 -1.12 2.10
C ILE A 252 11.32 0.00 3.14
N LEU A 253 10.09 0.24 3.62
CA LEU A 253 9.80 1.22 4.68
C LEU A 253 10.49 0.87 6.02
N ALA A 254 10.76 -0.42 6.28
CA ALA A 254 11.45 -0.86 7.49
C ALA A 254 12.96 -0.62 7.48
N HIS A 255 13.54 -0.41 6.30
CA HIS A 255 14.98 -0.14 6.13
C HIS A 255 15.29 1.36 6.03
N SER A 256 14.37 2.25 6.45
CA SER A 256 14.65 3.69 6.44
C SER A 256 15.77 4.04 7.41
N GLY A 257 16.78 4.79 6.93
CA GLY A 257 17.91 5.24 7.76
C GLY A 257 17.58 6.37 8.74
N PHE A 258 16.31 6.80 8.82
CA PHE A 258 15.91 7.91 9.65
C PHE A 258 15.72 7.50 11.12
N GLY A 259 16.72 7.75 11.94
CA GLY A 259 16.74 7.36 13.36
C GLY A 259 16.01 8.28 14.35
N PHE A 260 15.31 9.33 13.90
CA PHE A 260 14.64 10.30 14.77
C PHE A 260 13.12 10.09 14.83
N GLY A 261 12.41 10.92 15.61
CA GLY A 261 10.94 10.91 15.67
C GLY A 261 10.41 9.61 16.26
N ILE A 262 9.43 8.99 15.58
CA ILE A 262 8.87 7.71 16.03
C ILE A 262 9.96 6.64 16.15
N ARG A 263 10.91 6.56 15.21
CA ARG A 263 11.94 5.51 15.27
C ARG A 263 12.81 5.61 16.53
N GLN A 264 13.11 6.83 16.97
CA GLN A 264 13.89 7.09 18.19
C GLN A 264 13.15 6.64 19.46
N ALA A 265 11.82 6.80 19.47
CA ALA A 265 10.98 6.49 20.62
C ALA A 265 10.78 4.98 20.88
N ILE A 266 11.13 4.15 19.90
CA ILE A 266 10.80 2.73 19.88
C ILE A 266 12.08 1.92 20.06
N PRO A 267 12.10 0.90 20.95
CA PRO A 267 13.28 0.06 21.17
C PRO A 267 13.87 -0.51 19.87
N PRO A 268 15.20 -0.57 19.72
CA PRO A 268 15.86 -0.89 18.46
C PRO A 268 15.54 -2.29 17.92
N GLN A 269 15.22 -3.24 18.80
CA GLN A 269 14.83 -4.61 18.44
C GLN A 269 13.42 -4.71 17.84
N VAL A 270 12.57 -3.71 18.08
CA VAL A 270 11.21 -3.68 17.52
C VAL A 270 11.28 -3.20 16.08
N ARG A 271 10.84 -4.05 15.14
CA ARG A 271 10.73 -3.67 13.72
C ARG A 271 9.72 -2.53 13.58
N VAL A 272 10.02 -1.59 12.69
CA VAL A 272 9.14 -0.45 12.39
C VAL A 272 9.21 -0.18 10.89
N SER A 273 8.08 -0.18 10.20
CA SER A 273 7.99 0.30 8.81
C SER A 273 7.53 1.76 8.83
N HIS A 274 8.38 2.70 8.42
CA HIS A 274 8.10 4.12 8.61
C HIS A 274 8.53 5.04 7.47
N LYS A 275 7.87 6.20 7.40
CA LYS A 275 8.27 7.32 6.55
C LYS A 275 8.11 8.63 7.28
N TYR A 276 9.11 9.49 7.14
CA TYR A 276 9.08 10.87 7.61
C TYR A 276 8.98 11.85 6.43
N GLY A 277 8.50 13.05 6.74
CA GLY A 277 8.46 14.19 5.82
C GLY A 277 8.83 15.47 6.55
N TYR A 278 9.75 16.24 5.97
CA TYR A 278 10.08 17.59 6.43
C TYR A 278 9.83 18.57 5.29
N ARG A 279 9.21 19.69 5.63
CA ARG A 279 8.98 20.81 4.71
C ARG A 279 9.24 22.12 5.43
N GLN A 280 10.09 22.95 4.84
CA GLN A 280 10.12 24.37 5.15
C GLN A 280 9.16 25.08 4.19
N ILE A 281 8.15 25.75 4.74
CA ILE A 281 7.18 26.55 3.96
C ILE A 281 7.75 27.95 3.75
N ASN A 282 8.31 28.56 4.81
CA ASN A 282 9.05 29.82 4.77
C ASN A 282 10.08 29.84 5.92
N ALA A 283 10.72 30.99 6.19
CA ALA A 283 11.76 31.11 7.22
C ALA A 283 11.29 30.79 8.65
N THR A 284 9.99 30.90 8.93
CA THR A 284 9.41 30.73 10.28
C THR A 284 8.31 29.69 10.33
N SER A 285 8.06 28.96 9.24
CA SER A 285 6.99 27.98 9.13
C SER A 285 7.53 26.67 8.58
N HIS A 286 7.49 25.67 9.45
CA HIS A 286 7.99 24.32 9.20
C HIS A 286 6.88 23.31 9.44
N GLN A 287 6.93 22.23 8.67
CA GLN A 287 6.11 21.05 8.91
C GLN A 287 7.01 19.83 9.01
N TYR A 288 6.76 19.00 10.02
CA TYR A 288 7.49 17.75 10.25
C TYR A 288 6.49 16.65 10.55
N HIS A 289 6.63 15.51 9.86
CA HIS A 289 5.66 14.42 9.89
C HIS A 289 6.37 13.08 9.99
N HIS A 290 5.75 12.12 10.66
CA HIS A 290 6.25 10.76 10.77
C HIS A 290 5.09 9.79 10.87
N PHE A 291 5.07 8.78 10.01
CA PHE A 291 4.15 7.64 10.07
C PHE A 291 4.94 6.35 10.22
N ALA A 292 4.39 5.43 11.01
CA ALA A 292 5.01 4.17 11.32
C ALA A 292 3.97 3.07 11.62
N ILE A 293 4.18 1.88 11.06
CA ILE A 293 3.67 0.65 11.68
C ILE A 293 4.75 0.16 12.62
N VAL A 294 4.39 0.02 13.90
CA VAL A 294 5.25 -0.51 14.96
C VAL A 294 4.86 -1.95 15.21
N TYR A 295 5.77 -2.88 14.93
CA TYR A 295 5.56 -4.32 15.09
C TYR A 295 5.83 -4.75 16.53
N HIS A 296 5.11 -4.14 17.47
CA HIS A 296 5.16 -4.53 18.89
C HIS A 296 4.64 -5.96 19.03
N SER A 297 5.36 -6.81 19.78
CA SER A 297 5.13 -8.26 19.81
C SER A 297 3.72 -8.68 20.20
N ARG A 298 3.06 -7.92 21.10
CA ARG A 298 1.72 -8.25 21.62
C ARG A 298 0.59 -7.36 21.11
N LYS A 299 0.94 -6.23 20.50
CA LYS A 299 -0.03 -5.17 20.15
C LYS A 299 0.54 -4.29 19.05
N PRO A 300 0.78 -4.83 17.84
CA PRO A 300 1.23 -4.02 16.72
C PRO A 300 0.26 -2.86 16.49
N PHE A 301 0.79 -1.69 16.14
CA PHE A 301 -0.01 -0.47 15.98
C PHE A 301 0.50 0.41 14.84
N LEU A 302 -0.41 1.19 14.26
CA LEU A 302 -0.10 2.27 13.33
C LEU A 302 -0.16 3.60 14.08
N LEU A 303 0.92 4.37 13.96
CA LEU A 303 1.04 5.70 14.51
C LEU A 303 1.39 6.70 13.41
N GLY A 304 0.62 7.78 13.31
CA GLY A 304 0.89 8.94 12.48
C GLY A 304 0.92 10.20 13.32
N ILE A 305 1.99 10.99 13.22
CA ILE A 305 2.09 12.28 13.90
C ILE A 305 2.50 13.33 12.87
N MET A 306 1.72 14.40 12.77
CA MET A 306 1.96 15.52 11.87
C MET A 306 2.00 16.82 12.67
N THR A 307 3.05 17.62 12.49
CA THR A 307 3.24 18.85 13.26
C THR A 307 3.53 20.05 12.35
N LYS A 308 3.06 21.24 12.75
CA LYS A 308 3.46 22.56 12.20
C LYS A 308 3.98 23.45 13.31
N GLY A 309 4.99 24.27 13.01
CA GLY A 309 5.49 25.27 13.95
C GLY A 309 6.70 26.00 13.42
N THR A 310 7.38 26.73 14.32
CA THR A 310 8.45 27.67 13.96
C THR A 310 9.85 27.07 14.03
N ASP A 311 10.03 25.99 14.80
CA ASP A 311 11.34 25.37 15.03
C ASP A 311 11.28 23.88 14.64
N PRO A 312 11.95 23.47 13.56
CA PRO A 312 11.90 22.08 13.08
C PRO A 312 12.50 21.07 14.06
N ASN A 313 13.43 21.48 14.93
CA ASN A 313 13.96 20.60 15.96
C ASN A 313 12.93 20.37 17.07
N LYS A 314 12.21 21.40 17.49
CA LYS A 314 11.08 21.24 18.45
C LYS A 314 9.97 20.37 17.88
N LEU A 315 9.66 20.49 16.59
CA LEU A 315 8.68 19.61 15.93
C LEU A 315 9.12 18.15 15.97
N LYS A 316 10.39 17.89 15.61
CA LYS A 316 10.98 16.54 15.65
C LYS A 316 10.99 15.95 17.06
N THR A 317 11.39 16.71 18.09
CA THR A 317 11.40 16.22 19.48
C THR A 317 9.99 16.01 20.03
N GLN A 318 9.03 16.84 19.63
CA GLN A 318 7.62 16.66 19.97
C GLN A 318 7.06 15.35 19.40
N ILE A 319 7.40 15.00 18.15
CA ILE A 319 7.05 13.69 17.56
C ILE A 319 7.64 12.54 18.40
N THR A 320 8.92 12.63 18.77
CA THR A 320 9.57 11.61 19.61
C THR A 320 8.84 11.46 20.95
N ALA A 321 8.59 12.56 21.67
CA ALA A 321 7.95 12.54 22.99
C ALA A 321 6.53 11.94 22.95
N LEU A 322 5.73 12.30 21.94
CA LEU A 322 4.40 11.73 21.76
C LEU A 322 4.45 10.22 21.44
N ALA A 323 5.39 9.80 20.59
CA ALA A 323 5.58 8.39 20.25
C ALA A 323 6.05 7.57 21.47
N GLU A 324 6.91 8.13 22.33
CA GLU A 324 7.35 7.48 23.57
C GLU A 324 6.18 7.28 24.54
N MET A 325 5.33 8.29 24.73
CA MET A 325 4.15 8.18 25.60
C MET A 325 3.21 7.07 25.11
N ILE A 326 2.99 6.98 23.80
CA ILE A 326 2.12 5.95 23.20
C ILE A 326 2.75 4.57 23.36
N TYR A 327 4.03 4.42 23.03
CA TYR A 327 4.70 3.12 23.14
C TYR A 327 4.71 2.60 24.59
N ARG A 328 5.04 3.46 25.56
CA ARG A 328 5.00 3.10 26.99
C ARG A 328 3.62 2.66 27.45
N GLU A 329 2.57 3.35 26.98
CA GLU A 329 1.20 2.95 27.28
C GLU A 329 0.88 1.58 26.67
N VAL A 330 1.20 1.35 25.39
CA VAL A 330 1.02 0.03 24.74
C VAL A 330 1.77 -1.07 25.48
N ASP A 331 3.01 -0.82 25.89
CA ASP A 331 3.82 -1.78 26.64
C ASP A 331 3.22 -2.06 28.03
N THR A 332 2.69 -1.04 28.70
CA THR A 332 2.00 -1.19 30.00
C THR A 332 0.73 -2.02 29.86
N GLN A 333 -0.11 -1.72 28.87
CA GLN A 333 -1.35 -2.44 28.60
C GLN A 333 -1.12 -3.92 28.28
N THR A 334 -0.01 -4.23 27.62
CA THR A 334 0.35 -5.60 27.26
C THR A 334 1.08 -6.34 28.36
N SER A 335 1.81 -5.65 29.24
CA SER A 335 2.53 -6.27 30.37
C SER A 335 1.63 -6.79 31.49
N GLY A 336 0.42 -6.25 31.64
CA GLY A 336 -0.57 -6.71 32.62
C GLY A 336 -1.64 -7.66 32.10
N SER A 337 -1.70 -7.94 30.79
CA SER A 337 -2.73 -8.80 30.19
C SER A 337 -2.19 -10.20 29.90
N GLY A 338 -2.65 -11.20 30.67
CA GLY A 338 -2.34 -12.63 30.47
C GLY A 338 -3.04 -13.27 29.27
N GLY A 339 -3.45 -12.49 28.27
CA GLY A 339 -4.13 -12.99 27.07
C GLY A 339 -3.21 -12.92 25.87
N TYR A 340 -2.46 -13.98 25.62
CA TYR A 340 -1.92 -14.23 24.28
C TYR A 340 -3.11 -14.53 23.35
N LEU A 341 -3.18 -13.90 22.18
CA LEU A 341 -3.93 -14.50 21.08
C LEU A 341 -3.03 -15.52 20.40
N GLU A 342 -3.59 -16.62 19.94
CA GLU A 342 -2.83 -17.70 19.30
C GLU A 342 -2.03 -17.19 18.08
N ARG A 343 -2.59 -16.21 17.35
CA ARG A 343 -1.92 -15.51 16.24
C ARG A 343 -0.75 -14.59 16.64
N ASP A 344 -0.61 -14.25 17.92
CA ASP A 344 0.47 -13.38 18.44
C ASP A 344 1.68 -14.21 18.92
N LEU A 345 1.57 -15.55 18.88
CA LEU A 345 2.60 -16.51 19.27
C LEU A 345 3.37 -17.11 18.08
N GLU A 346 2.88 -16.90 16.85
CA GLU A 346 3.48 -17.32 15.57
C GLU A 346 4.18 -16.15 14.86
#